data_AF-A0A2S4N4W2-F1
#
_entry.id   AF-A0A2S4N4W2-F1
#
_cell.length_a   1.000
_cell.length_b   1.000
_cell.length_c   1.000
_cell.angle_alpha   90.00
_cell.angle_beta   90.00
_cell.angle_gamma   90.00
#
_symmetry.space_group_name_H-M   'P 1'
#
loop_
_entity.id
_entity.type
_entity.pdbx_description
1 polymer ?
#
loop_
_entity_poly.entity_id
_entity_poly.type
_entity_poly.pdbx_seq_one_letter_code
_entity_poly.pdbx_strand_id
1 'polypeptide(L)'
;MQKKFIFRIVVILLIIIGFVWWFLYELTWEGGRDIGVLSHPCNTEYSIKITQYSKFDWAQPLYFEILKKDKSLKDCYSQFGITNNTSENINNFEIHCYDNILYVTWKDENIPIIMFDTKTLKSYPNKYIKDSYEDDKFKNELFDRIKKGNQKLEID
;
A
#
# COMPACT_ATOMS: atom_id res chain seq x y z
N MET A 1 12.88 -44.70 29.50
CA MET A 1 13.09 -43.23 29.66
C MET A 1 13.46 -42.52 28.36
N GLN A 2 14.30 -43.11 27.49
CA GLN A 2 14.77 -42.47 26.25
C GLN A 2 13.68 -41.93 25.30
N LYS A 3 12.58 -42.67 25.05
CA LYS A 3 11.54 -42.21 24.10
C LYS A 3 10.82 -40.92 24.54
N LYS A 4 10.56 -40.75 25.84
CA LYS A 4 9.97 -39.51 26.38
C LYS A 4 10.96 -38.34 26.34
N PHE A 5 12.26 -38.62 26.44
CA PHE A 5 13.32 -37.61 26.35
C PHE A 5 13.51 -37.12 24.92
N ILE A 6 13.54 -38.04 23.93
CA ILE A 6 13.61 -37.71 22.50
C ILE A 6 12.39 -36.90 22.06
N PHE A 7 11.18 -37.29 22.50
CA PHE A 7 9.96 -36.55 22.18
C PHE A 7 9.99 -35.10 22.67
N ARG A 8 10.50 -34.86 23.89
CA ARG A 8 10.65 -33.49 24.43
C ARG A 8 11.63 -32.64 23.62
N ILE A 9 12.74 -33.24 23.16
CA ILE A 9 13.73 -32.55 22.32
C ILE A 9 13.11 -32.15 20.98
N VAL A 10 12.36 -33.04 20.34
CA VAL A 10 11.68 -32.76 19.05
C VAL A 10 10.67 -31.63 19.19
N VAL A 11 9.87 -31.62 20.26
CA VAL A 11 8.89 -30.55 20.51
C VAL A 11 9.59 -29.19 20.71
N ILE A 12 10.69 -29.15 21.47
CA ILE A 12 11.46 -27.93 21.68
C ILE A 12 12.05 -27.42 20.35
N LEU A 13 12.59 -28.31 19.52
CA LEU A 13 13.11 -27.96 18.19
C LEU A 13 12.02 -27.37 17.28
N LEU A 14 10.81 -27.95 17.27
CA LEU A 14 9.70 -27.42 16.48
C LEU A 14 9.25 -26.04 16.95
N ILE A 15 9.24 -25.80 18.27
CA ILE A 15 8.94 -24.48 18.84
C ILE A 15 10.01 -23.47 18.41
N ILE A 16 11.29 -23.82 18.50
CA ILE A 16 12.39 -22.95 18.08
C ILE A 16 12.29 -22.64 16.58
N ILE A 17 12.02 -23.63 15.73
CA ILE A 17 11.85 -23.42 14.28
C ILE A 17 10.66 -22.49 14.02
N GLY A 18 9.52 -22.69 14.68
CA GLY A 18 8.37 -21.80 14.57
C GLY A 18 8.69 -20.37 15.01
N PHE A 19 9.46 -20.21 16.08
CA PHE A 19 9.88 -18.91 16.60
C PHE A 19 10.87 -18.21 15.67
N VAL A 20 11.85 -18.94 15.11
CA VAL A 20 12.80 -18.43 14.12
C VAL A 20 12.07 -18.02 12.84
N TRP A 21 11.10 -18.81 12.39
CA TRP A 21 10.30 -18.49 11.21
C TRP A 21 9.41 -17.25 11.44
N TRP A 22 8.78 -17.14 12.61
CA TRP A 22 8.02 -15.95 13.00
C TRP A 22 8.92 -14.71 13.14
N PHE A 23 10.10 -14.85 13.75
CA PHE A 23 11.06 -13.75 13.90
C PHE A 23 11.64 -13.29 12.55
N LEU A 24 11.94 -14.21 11.64
CA LEU A 24 12.34 -13.88 10.27
C LEU A 24 11.19 -13.24 9.49
N TYR A 25 9.95 -13.69 9.71
CA TYR A 25 8.76 -13.06 9.14
C TYR A 25 8.64 -11.61 9.61
N GLU A 26 8.73 -11.33 10.92
CA GLU A 26 8.74 -9.96 11.48
C GLU A 26 9.89 -9.10 10.92
N LEU A 27 11.12 -9.63 10.84
CA LEU A 27 12.28 -8.91 10.28
C LEU A 27 12.09 -8.49 8.82
N THR A 28 11.31 -9.25 8.03
CA THR A 28 10.98 -8.86 6.66
C THR A 28 9.95 -7.73 6.55
N TRP A 29 9.27 -7.39 7.65
CA TRP A 29 8.36 -6.24 7.75
C TRP A 29 9.02 -5.02 8.41
N GLU A 30 10.08 -5.18 9.21
CA GLU A 30 10.78 -4.07 9.89
C GLU A 30 11.68 -3.20 8.98
N GLY A 31 11.67 -3.39 7.65
CA GLY A 31 12.61 -2.77 6.70
C GLY A 31 12.04 -1.72 5.75
N GLY A 32 10.88 -1.15 6.03
CA GLY A 32 10.26 -0.15 5.13
C GLY A 32 11.09 1.13 4.99
N ARG A 33 11.49 1.48 3.78
CA ARG A 33 12.09 2.78 3.44
C ARG A 33 10.99 3.80 3.21
N ASP A 34 10.98 4.88 3.99
CA ASP A 34 10.12 6.03 3.72
C ASP A 34 10.53 6.68 2.38
N ILE A 35 9.59 6.74 1.42
CA ILE A 35 9.80 7.42 0.13
C ILE A 35 9.49 8.90 0.28
N GLY A 36 8.35 9.23 0.91
CA GLY A 36 7.93 10.62 1.13
C GLY A 36 6.44 10.77 1.39
N VAL A 37 5.98 12.02 1.43
CA VAL A 37 4.58 12.41 1.65
C VAL A 37 4.15 13.33 0.52
N LEU A 38 3.03 12.99 -0.12
CA LEU A 38 2.38 13.78 -1.15
C LEU A 38 1.21 14.58 -0.56
N SER A 39 1.07 15.83 -1.00
CA SER A 39 -0.04 16.69 -0.64
C SER A 39 -0.45 17.53 -1.84
N HIS A 40 -1.73 17.85 -1.97
CA HIS A 40 -2.24 18.63 -3.10
C HIS A 40 -3.01 19.88 -2.59
N PRO A 41 -2.82 21.08 -3.18
CA PRO A 41 -3.46 22.31 -2.69
C PRO A 41 -4.99 22.29 -2.61
N CYS A 42 -5.64 21.47 -3.44
CA CYS A 42 -7.10 21.31 -3.40
C CYS A 42 -7.62 20.72 -2.07
N ASN A 43 -6.76 20.03 -1.31
CA ASN A 43 -7.12 19.30 -0.11
C ASN A 43 -6.01 19.43 0.91
N THR A 44 -6.20 20.35 1.85
CA THR A 44 -5.22 20.62 2.91
C THR A 44 -5.42 19.74 4.15
N GLU A 45 -6.44 18.87 4.14
CA GLU A 45 -6.79 18.03 5.28
C GLU A 45 -6.08 16.67 5.24
N TYR A 46 -5.87 16.13 4.04
CA TYR A 46 -5.30 14.81 3.82
C TYR A 46 -4.02 14.88 3.00
N SER A 47 -3.11 13.97 3.29
CA SER A 47 -1.87 13.73 2.56
C SER A 47 -1.64 12.23 2.42
N ILE A 48 -0.82 11.81 1.46
CA ILE A 48 -0.56 10.40 1.19
C ILE A 48 0.92 10.14 1.43
N LYS A 49 1.24 9.38 2.48
CA LYS A 49 2.59 8.87 2.72
C LYS A 49 2.82 7.60 1.92
N ILE A 50 4.04 7.45 1.40
CA ILE A 50 4.47 6.29 0.63
C ILE A 50 5.69 5.67 1.32
N THR A 51 5.62 4.38 1.58
CA THR A 51 6.70 3.56 2.15
C THR A 51 6.99 2.40 1.20
N GLN A 52 8.26 2.14 0.93
CA GLN A 52 8.73 1.04 0.10
C GLN A 52 9.27 -0.10 0.96
N TYR A 53 8.79 -1.32 0.78
CA TYR A 53 9.32 -2.48 1.47
C TYR A 53 10.23 -3.28 0.54
N SER A 54 11.33 -3.81 1.07
CA SER A 54 12.40 -4.46 0.29
C SER A 54 12.09 -5.90 -0.14
N LYS A 55 10.82 -6.29 -0.24
CA LYS A 55 10.45 -7.69 -0.52
C LYS A 55 10.36 -7.90 -2.02
N PHE A 56 11.16 -8.84 -2.54
CA PHE A 56 11.25 -9.38 -3.91
C PHE A 56 12.33 -8.77 -4.82
N ASP A 57 13.12 -9.65 -5.46
CA ASP A 57 14.15 -9.27 -6.44
C ASP A 57 13.55 -8.75 -7.77
N TRP A 58 12.27 -9.04 -8.01
CA TRP A 58 11.55 -8.77 -9.27
C TRP A 58 10.45 -7.70 -9.13
N ALA A 59 10.19 -7.23 -7.92
CA ALA A 59 9.11 -6.30 -7.58
C ALA A 59 9.42 -5.59 -6.27
N GLN A 60 9.06 -4.32 -6.13
CA GLN A 60 9.09 -3.66 -4.81
C GLN A 60 7.68 -3.27 -4.36
N PRO A 61 7.20 -3.80 -3.21
CA PRO A 61 5.92 -3.43 -2.64
C PRO A 61 5.94 -1.99 -2.13
N LEU A 62 4.99 -1.21 -2.63
CA LEU A 62 4.64 0.11 -2.12
C LEU A 62 3.52 0.01 -1.12
N TYR A 63 3.61 0.80 -0.06
CA TYR A 63 2.58 0.97 0.95
C TYR A 63 2.16 2.42 0.99
N PHE A 64 0.88 2.67 0.75
CA PHE A 64 0.27 3.99 0.83
C PHE A 64 -0.42 4.16 2.18
N GLU A 65 -0.28 5.32 2.81
CA GLU A 65 -0.94 5.67 4.06
C GLU A 65 -1.57 7.05 3.94
N ILE A 66 -2.88 7.15 4.18
CA ILE A 66 -3.60 8.41 4.15
C ILE A 66 -3.48 9.08 5.53
N LEU A 67 -2.75 10.18 5.58
CA LEU A 67 -2.49 10.95 6.79
C LEU A 67 -3.44 12.13 6.86
N LYS A 68 -4.24 12.19 7.92
CA LYS A 68 -5.07 13.35 8.25
C LYS A 68 -4.28 14.36 9.09
N LYS A 69 -4.37 15.65 8.75
CA LYS A 69 -3.60 16.74 9.37
C LYS A 69 -3.79 16.86 10.88
N ASP A 70 -4.96 16.52 11.40
CA ASP A 70 -5.31 16.57 12.83
C ASP A 70 -4.86 15.32 13.62
N LYS A 71 -4.12 14.40 12.98
CA LYS A 71 -3.60 13.15 13.56
C LYS A 71 -4.68 12.21 14.13
N SER A 72 -5.95 12.32 13.72
CA SER A 72 -6.95 11.30 14.08
C SER A 72 -6.67 10.01 13.31
N LEU A 73 -5.94 9.13 13.97
CA LEU A 73 -5.06 8.04 13.47
C LEU A 73 -5.75 6.80 12.87
N LYS A 74 -7.03 6.83 12.51
CA LYS A 74 -7.81 5.58 12.47
C LYS A 74 -8.13 4.95 11.11
N ASP A 75 -7.76 5.59 10.02
CA ASP A 75 -8.03 5.06 8.69
C ASP A 75 -6.75 5.03 7.84
N CYS A 76 -5.74 4.30 8.34
CA CYS A 76 -4.58 3.92 7.53
C CYS A 76 -5.05 2.89 6.49
N TYR A 77 -5.37 3.35 5.28
CA TYR A 77 -5.63 2.43 4.18
C TYR A 77 -4.32 2.02 3.54
N SER A 78 -3.83 0.86 3.97
CA SER A 78 -2.65 0.21 3.43
C SER A 78 -2.95 -0.46 2.11
N GLN A 79 -2.16 -0.14 1.09
CA GLN A 79 -2.34 -0.76 -0.22
C GLN A 79 -1.01 -1.10 -0.83
N PHE A 80 -0.92 -2.32 -1.37
CA PHE A 80 0.25 -2.87 -2.03
C PHE A 80 0.27 -2.47 -3.49
N GLY A 81 1.19 -1.59 -3.88
CA GLY A 81 1.58 -1.42 -5.28
C GLY A 81 2.79 -2.29 -5.60
N ILE A 82 2.92 -2.79 -6.83
CA ILE A 82 4.15 -3.44 -7.30
C ILE A 82 4.76 -2.61 -8.41
N THR A 83 6.02 -2.25 -8.24
CA THR A 83 6.86 -1.62 -9.26
C THR A 83 8.01 -2.52 -9.67
N ASN A 84 8.43 -2.40 -10.93
CA ASN A 84 9.56 -3.16 -11.47
C ASN A 84 10.90 -2.45 -11.16
N ASN A 85 10.86 -1.27 -10.53
CA ASN A 85 12.01 -0.41 -10.34
C ASN A 85 12.46 -0.37 -8.88
N THR A 86 13.74 -0.66 -8.66
CA THR A 86 14.35 -0.84 -7.34
C THR A 86 14.69 0.47 -6.60
N SER A 87 14.43 1.62 -7.22
CA SER A 87 14.78 2.94 -6.68
C SER A 87 13.64 3.93 -6.88
N GLU A 88 12.59 3.82 -6.07
CA GLU A 88 11.49 4.77 -6.13
C GLU A 88 11.82 6.04 -5.37
N ASN A 89 11.78 7.15 -6.12
CA ASN A 89 11.89 8.50 -5.59
C ASN A 89 10.48 9.08 -5.53
N ILE A 90 10.18 9.86 -4.50
CA ILE A 90 8.91 10.57 -4.37
C ILE A 90 8.55 11.38 -5.63
N ASN A 91 9.56 11.88 -6.36
CA ASN A 91 9.40 12.62 -7.61
C ASN A 91 8.82 11.79 -8.76
N ASN A 92 8.79 10.47 -8.64
CA ASN A 92 8.13 9.61 -9.61
C ASN A 92 6.62 9.55 -9.37
N PHE A 93 6.13 10.04 -8.23
CA PHE A 93 4.71 10.02 -7.91
C PHE A 93 4.13 11.41 -8.06
N GLU A 94 2.95 11.48 -8.65
CA GLU A 94 2.20 12.72 -8.74
C GLU A 94 0.85 12.54 -8.04
N ILE A 95 0.55 13.45 -7.13
CA ILE A 95 -0.76 13.51 -6.49
C ILE A 95 -1.65 14.47 -7.26
N HIS A 96 -2.83 13.98 -7.58
CA HIS A 96 -3.85 14.71 -8.31
C HIS A 96 -5.09 14.84 -7.46
N CYS A 97 -5.96 15.75 -7.87
CA CYS A 97 -7.19 16.00 -7.19
C CYS A 97 -8.30 16.40 -8.13
N TYR A 98 -9.44 15.75 -7.99
CA TYR A 98 -10.63 16.12 -8.73
C TYR A 98 -11.87 15.85 -7.89
N ASP A 99 -12.78 16.82 -7.87
CA ASP A 99 -13.99 16.79 -7.03
C ASP A 99 -13.65 16.63 -5.54
N ASN A 100 -13.78 15.42 -4.99
CA ASN A 100 -13.43 15.08 -3.60
C ASN A 100 -12.49 13.86 -3.55
N ILE A 101 -11.81 13.58 -4.66
CA ILE A 101 -10.98 12.40 -4.80
C ILE A 101 -9.53 12.85 -4.94
N LEU A 102 -8.70 12.41 -4.00
CA LEU A 102 -7.26 12.43 -4.14
C LEU A 102 -6.82 11.13 -4.80
N TYR A 103 -5.96 11.21 -5.81
CA TYR A 103 -5.41 10.01 -6.42
C TYR A 103 -3.94 10.21 -6.77
N VAL A 104 -3.17 9.12 -6.77
CA VAL A 104 -1.74 9.14 -7.07
C VAL A 104 -1.50 8.39 -8.37
N THR A 105 -0.71 8.96 -9.27
CA THR A 105 -0.22 8.29 -10.48
C THR A 105 1.29 8.08 -10.38
N TRP A 106 1.82 7.19 -11.23
CA TRP A 106 3.26 6.98 -11.37
C TRP A 106 3.76 7.60 -12.68
N LYS A 107 4.60 8.64 -12.59
CA LYS A 107 5.19 9.35 -13.74
C LYS A 107 4.14 9.67 -14.82
N ASP A 108 4.52 9.49 -16.10
CA ASP A 108 3.71 9.65 -17.30
C ASP A 108 2.66 8.53 -17.47
N GLU A 109 2.47 7.63 -16.50
CA GLU A 109 1.36 6.68 -16.53
C GLU A 109 0.06 7.42 -16.22
N ASN A 110 -0.93 7.26 -17.11
CA ASN A 110 -2.28 7.76 -16.87
C ASN A 110 -3.11 6.78 -16.02
N ILE A 111 -2.46 5.91 -15.25
CA ILE A 111 -3.13 4.90 -14.44
C ILE A 111 -3.02 5.33 -12.97
N PRO A 112 -4.14 5.61 -12.28
CA PRO A 112 -4.09 5.88 -10.84
C PRO A 112 -3.61 4.61 -10.13
N ILE A 113 -2.76 4.72 -9.11
CA ILE A 113 -2.29 3.62 -8.26
C ILE A 113 -3.20 3.45 -7.07
N ILE A 114 -3.55 4.57 -6.43
CA ILE A 114 -4.50 4.65 -5.31
C ILE A 114 -5.41 5.83 -5.54
N MET A 115 -6.69 5.65 -5.20
CA MET A 115 -7.72 6.68 -5.17
C MET A 115 -8.27 6.77 -3.75
N PHE A 116 -8.58 7.96 -3.27
CA PHE A 116 -9.15 8.20 -1.95
C PHE A 116 -10.25 9.26 -2.04
N ASP A 117 -11.47 8.89 -1.69
CA ASP A 117 -12.61 9.79 -1.61
C ASP A 117 -12.70 10.40 -0.21
N THR A 118 -12.42 11.69 -0.11
CA THR A 118 -12.37 12.42 1.16
C THR A 118 -13.75 12.63 1.79
N LYS A 119 -14.84 12.39 1.04
CA LYS A 119 -16.21 12.48 1.55
C LYS A 119 -16.67 11.17 2.19
N THR A 120 -16.38 10.04 1.55
CA THR A 120 -16.74 8.71 2.06
C THR A 120 -15.67 8.10 2.96
N LEU A 121 -14.49 8.72 2.97
CA LEU A 121 -13.27 8.24 3.62
C LEU A 121 -12.83 6.87 3.13
N LYS A 122 -13.24 6.44 1.94
CA LYS A 122 -12.83 5.16 1.37
C LYS A 122 -11.70 5.35 0.38
N SER A 123 -10.78 4.39 0.34
CA SER A 123 -9.72 4.34 -0.67
C SER A 123 -9.80 3.06 -1.50
N TYR A 124 -9.18 3.08 -2.67
CA TYR A 124 -9.16 1.97 -3.60
C TYR A 124 -7.80 1.86 -4.33
N PRO A 125 -7.14 0.69 -4.34
CA PRO A 125 -5.93 0.43 -5.10
C PRO A 125 -6.26 -0.03 -6.51
N ASN A 126 -5.73 0.62 -7.53
CA ASN A 126 -6.00 0.21 -8.91
C ASN A 126 -5.08 -0.91 -9.42
N LYS A 127 -3.88 -1.13 -8.84
CA LYS A 127 -2.86 -2.05 -9.40
C LYS A 127 -2.50 -3.19 -8.44
N TYR A 128 -2.51 -4.43 -8.95
CA TYR A 128 -1.97 -5.69 -8.41
C TYR A 128 -2.10 -6.00 -6.90
N ILE A 129 -3.25 -5.76 -6.28
CA ILE A 129 -3.63 -6.52 -5.08
C ILE A 129 -4.51 -7.68 -5.55
N LYS A 130 -3.85 -8.80 -5.86
CA LYS A 130 -4.52 -10.01 -6.39
C LYS A 130 -5.54 -10.62 -5.42
N ASP A 131 -5.50 -10.20 -4.15
CA ASP A 131 -6.36 -10.72 -3.11
C ASP A 131 -7.01 -9.56 -2.32
N SER A 132 -8.35 -9.41 -2.47
CA SER A 132 -9.26 -8.78 -1.48
C SER A 132 -9.81 -7.35 -1.66
N TYR A 133 -10.17 -6.89 -2.87
CA TYR A 133 -11.15 -5.79 -2.98
C TYR A 133 -12.33 -6.15 -3.88
N GLU A 134 -13.39 -6.69 -3.26
CA GLU A 134 -14.62 -7.17 -3.93
C GLU A 134 -15.59 -6.04 -4.36
N ASP A 135 -15.22 -4.76 -4.24
CA ASP A 135 -16.10 -3.63 -4.59
C ASP A 135 -15.68 -2.96 -5.91
N ASP A 136 -15.76 -3.72 -7.01
CA ASP A 136 -15.52 -3.21 -8.37
C ASP A 136 -16.47 -2.06 -8.75
N LYS A 137 -17.66 -2.01 -8.14
CA LYS A 137 -18.63 -0.94 -8.38
C LYS A 137 -18.11 0.39 -7.83
N PHE A 138 -17.61 0.40 -6.60
CA PHE A 138 -17.02 1.60 -6.00
C PHE A 138 -15.75 2.05 -6.73
N LYS A 139 -14.87 1.11 -7.14
CA LYS A 139 -13.72 1.41 -8.02
C LYS A 139 -14.15 2.19 -9.26
N ASN A 140 -15.08 1.62 -10.02
CA ASN A 140 -15.50 2.18 -11.30
C ASN A 140 -16.18 3.54 -11.11
N GLU A 141 -16.96 3.73 -10.03
CA GLU A 141 -17.56 5.02 -9.70
C GLU A 141 -16.48 6.10 -9.42
N LEU A 142 -15.45 5.77 -8.65
CA LEU A 142 -14.35 6.69 -8.39
C LEU A 142 -13.60 7.03 -9.68
N PHE A 143 -13.32 6.01 -10.50
CA PHE A 143 -12.62 6.20 -11.77
C PHE A 143 -13.42 7.07 -12.74
N ASP A 144 -14.71 6.82 -12.91
CA ASP A 144 -15.59 7.61 -13.78
C ASP A 144 -15.66 9.07 -13.34
N ARG A 145 -15.58 9.34 -12.03
CA ARG A 145 -15.51 10.70 -11.49
C ARG A 145 -14.19 11.37 -11.86
N ILE A 146 -13.04 10.74 -11.59
CA ILE A 146 -11.73 11.36 -11.87
C ILE A 146 -11.43 11.48 -13.37
N LYS A 147 -11.95 10.57 -14.20
CA LYS A 147 -11.79 10.62 -15.67
C LYS A 147 -12.48 11.83 -16.30
N LYS A 148 -13.49 12.41 -15.65
CA LYS A 148 -14.08 13.70 -16.07
C LYS A 148 -13.09 14.86 -15.93
N GLY A 149 -12.22 14.79 -14.93
CA GLY A 149 -11.17 15.78 -14.68
C GLY A 149 -9.90 15.57 -15.50
N ASN A 150 -9.56 14.31 -15.76
CA ASN A 150 -8.43 13.93 -16.61
C ASN A 150 -8.85 12.84 -17.59
N GLN A 151 -9.22 13.26 -18.80
CA GLN A 151 -9.73 12.37 -19.85
C GLN A 151 -8.70 11.37 -20.37
N LYS A 152 -7.41 11.60 -20.10
CA LYS A 152 -6.32 10.70 -20.49
C LYS A 152 -6.19 9.51 -19.54
N LEU A 153 -6.91 9.50 -18.41
CA LEU A 153 -6.84 8.41 -17.43
C LEU A 153 -7.32 7.07 -18.01
N GLU A 154 -6.53 6.04 -17.72
CA GLU A 154 -6.76 4.64 -18.10
C GLU A 154 -6.97 3.80 -16.83
N ILE A 155 -7.83 2.78 -16.96
CA ILE A 155 -7.98 1.70 -15.98
C ILE A 155 -7.26 0.49 -16.58
N ASP A 156 -6.56 -0.26 -15.73
CA ASP A 156 -5.99 -1.57 -16.05
C ASP A 156 -6.95 -2.68 -15.60
#